data_AF-A0A2H1VNV2-F1
#
_entry.id   AF-A0A2H1VNV2-F1
#
_cell.length_a   1.000
_cell.length_b   1.000
_cell.length_c   1.000
_cell.angle_alpha   90.00
_cell.angle_beta   90.00
_cell.angle_gamma   90.00
#
_symmetry.space_group_name_H-M   'P 1'
#
loop_
_entity.id
_entity.type
_entity.pdbx_description
1 polymer ?
#
loop_
_entity_poly.entity_id
_entity_poly.type
_entity_poly.pdbx_seq_one_letter_code
_entity_poly.pdbx_strand_id
1 'polypeptide(L)'
;MPVSTKTPFLTQTNGNHIEKWDCPTHQGVCGKKSEVTTDSVSPQRSMTLHTLKFVPHFLVDQQVSISLQVFLQIVAENMNKSSIKVIGINNTHIGSVFDEMKKIGSYVHGIKVVYEEFNELDFSSSIKGIGTYLKNADVAIVRNLSTNENMCQLLHFTLKRNSFIVSEEDNLFGGRTRPKSLYNTVCAHSNAHTRLDLVRWRPTMEAMPTTAITVPHDLDLSLLSTARSNFPSQHRLLIVSPYPASQNLKSLVQNWRRDVERNNVFLLTVNKEEGSNFFIDDLPDIDLAYTVFDHGNWGGEYYVPVQNNERVLSNVTLQSTQVGDVSSLEWVDESKSCGTGVPVTIHYAGLTNTDYKKAIGAKSAKHNEENSYGMDFSGVTESGERVMGLVPCGAASSVVHARPELLWPVPAHWTLEDAATVPLAYAHALYC
;
A
#
# COMPACT_ATOMS: atom_id res chain seq x y z
N MET A 1 67.78 31.08 -17.07
CA MET A 1 68.19 31.50 -15.71
C MET A 1 67.02 31.24 -14.76
N PRO A 2 67.28 30.98 -13.47
CA PRO A 2 66.52 30.03 -12.65
C PRO A 2 65.24 30.59 -11.99
N VAL A 3 64.50 29.68 -11.32
CA VAL A 3 63.51 29.88 -10.21
C VAL A 3 62.09 30.28 -10.71
N SER A 4 60.94 29.72 -10.29
CA SER A 4 60.61 28.85 -9.15
C SER A 4 59.22 28.18 -9.29
N THR A 5 59.17 26.92 -8.84
CA THR A 5 58.14 26.25 -7.99
C THR A 5 56.67 26.33 -8.35
N LYS A 6 56.06 25.25 -8.87
CA LYS A 6 55.57 24.01 -8.19
C LYS A 6 54.17 24.16 -7.55
N THR A 7 53.22 23.46 -8.16
CA THR A 7 52.11 22.76 -7.50
C THR A 7 51.60 21.64 -8.41
N PRO A 8 51.52 20.37 -7.96
CA PRO A 8 50.79 19.34 -8.67
C PRO A 8 49.41 19.10 -8.04
N PHE A 9 48.42 18.95 -8.93
CA PHE A 9 47.22 18.11 -8.90
C PHE A 9 46.77 17.50 -7.55
N LEU A 10 45.54 17.86 -7.16
CA LEU A 10 44.62 17.00 -6.43
C LEU A 10 43.21 17.19 -6.98
N THR A 11 42.65 16.09 -7.44
CA THR A 11 41.33 15.91 -8.03
C THR A 11 40.22 16.10 -7.01
N GLN A 12 39.16 16.74 -7.48
CA GLN A 12 37.92 17.08 -6.77
C GLN A 12 37.15 15.84 -6.30
N THR A 13 36.73 15.86 -5.04
CA THR A 13 35.55 15.14 -4.54
C THR A 13 34.56 16.19 -4.03
N ASN A 14 33.42 16.33 -4.70
CA ASN A 14 32.30 17.15 -4.22
C ASN A 14 31.57 16.38 -3.13
N GLY A 15 31.52 16.98 -1.94
CA GLY A 15 30.80 16.47 -0.78
C GLY A 15 29.30 16.73 -0.88
N ASN A 16 28.50 15.70 -0.58
CA ASN A 16 27.12 15.85 -0.18
C ASN A 16 27.07 16.03 1.34
N HIS A 17 26.52 17.17 1.76
CA HIS A 17 26.16 17.50 3.14
C HIS A 17 25.15 16.47 3.68
N ILE A 18 25.49 15.84 4.80
CA ILE A 18 24.54 15.16 5.70
C ILE A 18 24.74 15.81 7.06
N GLU A 19 23.76 16.61 7.48
CA GLU A 19 23.70 17.18 8.83
C GLU A 19 23.44 16.07 9.85
N LYS A 20 24.41 15.84 10.74
CA LYS A 20 24.25 15.03 11.95
C LYS A 20 23.74 15.92 13.07
N TRP A 21 22.66 15.50 13.72
CA TRP A 21 22.19 16.08 14.97
C TRP A 21 22.87 15.34 16.13
N ASP A 22 23.77 16.00 16.84
CA ASP A 22 24.36 15.53 18.09
C ASP A 22 23.46 15.92 19.28
N CYS A 23 23.08 14.92 20.09
CA CYS A 23 22.47 15.16 21.40
C CYS A 23 23.50 14.93 22.52
N PRO A 24 23.46 15.71 23.62
CA PRO A 24 24.59 15.84 24.54
C PRO A 24 24.70 14.67 25.53
N THR A 25 25.95 14.31 25.82
CA THR A 25 26.40 13.44 26.89
C THR A 25 26.02 13.95 28.27
N HIS A 26 25.37 13.12 29.09
CA HIS A 26 25.34 13.25 30.55
C HIS A 26 26.11 12.09 31.19
N GLN A 27 27.16 12.43 31.94
CA GLN A 27 27.84 11.53 32.86
C GLN A 27 26.97 11.29 34.10
N GLY A 28 26.88 10.03 34.53
CA GLY A 28 26.33 9.60 35.82
C GLY A 28 26.91 8.24 36.20
N VAL A 29 27.57 8.18 37.35
CA VAL A 29 28.37 7.05 37.84
C VAL A 29 27.56 6.14 38.77
N CYS A 30 27.71 4.82 38.56
CA CYS A 30 27.65 3.66 39.47
C CYS A 30 26.30 3.15 40.04
N GLY A 31 26.11 1.83 39.93
CA GLY A 31 25.27 1.01 40.82
C GLY A 31 24.80 -0.31 40.21
N LYS A 32 25.48 -1.42 40.48
CA LYS A 32 25.05 -2.79 40.10
C LYS A 32 23.73 -3.16 40.78
N LYS A 33 22.77 -3.72 40.02
CA LYS A 33 21.98 -4.90 40.40
C LYS A 33 21.39 -5.55 39.14
N SER A 34 21.61 -6.84 39.05
CA SER A 34 21.12 -7.77 38.05
C SER A 34 19.60 -7.93 38.14
N GLU A 35 18.90 -7.59 37.07
CA GLU A 35 17.56 -8.11 36.77
C GLU A 35 17.48 -8.33 35.26
N VAL A 36 17.22 -9.58 34.90
CA VAL A 36 17.00 -10.05 33.54
C VAL A 36 15.76 -9.32 33.01
N THR A 37 15.98 -8.31 32.18
CA THR A 37 14.93 -7.69 31.39
C THR A 37 14.90 -8.42 30.06
N THR A 38 13.78 -9.11 29.81
CA THR A 38 13.43 -9.63 28.48
C THR A 38 13.57 -8.49 27.49
N ASP A 39 14.51 -8.63 26.56
CA ASP A 39 14.73 -7.68 25.48
C ASP A 39 13.41 -7.39 24.80
N SER A 40 12.98 -6.13 24.89
CA SER A 40 11.88 -5.61 24.12
C SER A 40 12.27 -5.71 22.65
N VAL A 41 11.59 -6.62 21.94
CA VAL A 41 11.60 -6.67 20.48
C VAL A 41 11.30 -5.25 19.99
N SER A 42 12.32 -4.58 19.45
CA SER A 42 12.14 -3.30 18.77
C SER A 42 11.04 -3.49 17.73
N PRO A 43 9.99 -2.64 17.69
CA PRO A 43 8.91 -2.83 16.73
C PRO A 43 9.52 -2.84 15.33
N GLN A 44 9.43 -3.98 14.65
CA GLN A 44 9.82 -4.13 13.26
C GLN A 44 9.14 -2.98 12.50
N ARG A 45 9.95 -2.05 11.97
CA ARG A 45 9.44 -0.98 11.12
C ARG A 45 9.03 -1.60 9.80
N SER A 46 7.78 -2.04 9.72
CA SER A 46 7.18 -2.46 8.46
C SER A 46 7.07 -1.23 7.54
N MET A 47 7.77 -1.26 6.41
CA MET A 47 7.67 -0.24 5.37
C MET A 47 6.76 -0.76 4.26
N THR A 48 5.63 -0.11 4.07
CA THR A 48 4.71 -0.38 2.97
C THR A 48 4.99 0.57 1.80
N LEU A 49 5.41 0.00 0.67
CA LEU A 49 5.61 0.76 -0.57
C LEU A 49 4.26 1.10 -1.19
N HIS A 50 4.09 2.34 -1.63
CA HIS A 50 2.89 2.81 -2.30
C HIS A 50 3.24 3.37 -3.68
N THR A 51 2.29 3.28 -4.61
CA THR A 51 2.45 3.73 -5.99
C THR A 51 1.26 4.57 -6.40
N LEU A 52 1.51 5.68 -7.10
CA LEU A 52 0.46 6.52 -7.66
C LEU A 52 -0.12 5.83 -8.88
N LYS A 53 -1.42 5.54 -8.85
CA LYS A 53 -2.13 4.87 -9.95
C LYS A 53 -3.49 5.52 -10.19
N PHE A 54 -3.98 5.39 -11.42
CA PHE A 54 -5.39 5.63 -11.71
C PHE A 54 -6.25 4.59 -11.01
N VAL A 55 -7.29 5.04 -10.31
CA VAL A 55 -8.27 4.21 -9.61
C VAL A 55 -9.66 4.64 -10.09
N PRO A 56 -10.41 3.76 -10.78
CA PRO A 56 -11.80 4.01 -11.13
C PRO A 56 -12.65 4.28 -9.89
N HIS A 57 -13.63 5.18 -10.00
CA HIS A 57 -14.59 5.46 -8.94
C HIS A 57 -15.47 4.26 -8.61
N PHE A 58 -15.65 3.33 -9.54
CA PHE A 58 -16.46 2.13 -9.34
C PHE A 58 -15.60 0.91 -9.62
N LEU A 59 -15.27 0.18 -8.55
CA LEU A 59 -14.39 -1.00 -8.62
C LEU A 59 -15.04 -2.22 -7.96
N VAL A 60 -14.68 -3.39 -8.47
CA VAL A 60 -15.05 -4.69 -7.94
C VAL A 60 -13.78 -5.43 -7.48
N ASP A 61 -13.93 -6.37 -6.57
CA ASP A 61 -12.86 -7.21 -5.99
C ASP A 61 -11.75 -6.43 -5.27
N GLN A 62 -12.11 -5.36 -4.55
CA GLN A 62 -11.15 -4.51 -3.84
C GLN A 62 -11.17 -4.74 -2.33
N GLN A 63 -9.98 -4.75 -1.71
CA GLN A 63 -9.84 -4.83 -0.25
C GLN A 63 -10.34 -3.55 0.44
N VAL A 64 -11.09 -3.71 1.54
CA VAL A 64 -11.67 -2.61 2.32
C VAL A 64 -10.59 -1.62 2.79
N SER A 65 -9.42 -2.12 3.22
CA SER A 65 -8.29 -1.31 3.66
C SER A 65 -7.78 -0.35 2.58
N ILE A 66 -7.60 -0.84 1.35
CA ILE A 66 -7.14 -0.02 0.22
C ILE A 66 -8.23 0.97 -0.17
N SER A 67 -9.50 0.53 -0.21
CA SER A 67 -10.64 1.42 -0.49
C SER A 67 -10.72 2.57 0.49
N LEU A 68 -10.55 2.31 1.80
CA LEU A 68 -10.52 3.36 2.82
C LEU A 68 -9.38 4.36 2.59
N GLN A 69 -8.16 3.89 2.29
CA GLN A 69 -7.03 4.77 2.01
C GLN A 69 -7.28 5.66 0.77
N VAL A 70 -7.90 5.12 -0.27
CA VAL A 70 -8.31 5.89 -1.46
C VAL A 70 -9.38 6.91 -1.08
N PHE A 71 -10.41 6.50 -0.34
CA PHE A 71 -11.52 7.39 0.05
C PHE A 71 -11.04 8.54 0.93
N LEU A 72 -10.12 8.29 1.86
CA LEU A 72 -9.52 9.35 2.68
C LEU A 72 -8.69 10.32 1.84
N GLN A 73 -7.99 9.85 0.80
CA GLN A 73 -7.30 10.72 -0.16
C GLN A 73 -8.30 11.58 -0.95
N ILE A 74 -9.37 10.98 -1.48
CA ILE A 74 -10.47 11.70 -2.16
C ILE A 74 -11.01 12.82 -1.26
N VAL A 75 -11.30 12.51 0.00
CA VAL A 75 -11.84 13.50 0.94
C VAL A 75 -10.85 14.62 1.23
N ALA A 76 -9.59 14.30 1.56
CA ALA A 76 -8.55 15.30 1.82
C ALA A 76 -8.39 16.27 0.65
N GLU A 77 -8.34 15.71 -0.57
CA GLU A 77 -8.18 16.47 -1.80
C GLU A 77 -9.39 17.38 -2.06
N ASN A 78 -10.61 16.86 -1.87
CA ASN A 78 -11.84 17.61 -2.08
C ASN A 78 -12.07 18.73 -1.07
N MET A 79 -11.71 18.47 0.20
CA MET A 79 -11.79 19.45 1.29
C MET A 79 -10.56 20.36 1.36
N ASN A 80 -9.51 20.06 0.57
CA ASN A 80 -8.23 20.77 0.55
C ASN A 80 -7.58 20.87 1.94
N LYS A 81 -7.59 19.74 2.68
CA LYS A 81 -7.06 19.63 4.05
C LYS A 81 -5.92 18.62 4.12
N SER A 82 -4.91 18.92 4.92
CA SER A 82 -3.84 17.98 5.29
C SER A 82 -4.16 17.17 6.55
N SER A 83 -5.25 17.47 7.24
CA SER A 83 -5.73 16.73 8.40
C SER A 83 -7.23 16.50 8.27
N ILE A 84 -7.67 15.25 8.41
CA ILE A 84 -9.09 14.85 8.33
C ILE A 84 -9.52 14.31 9.69
N LYS A 85 -10.65 14.79 10.20
CA LYS A 85 -11.34 14.19 11.34
C LYS A 85 -12.36 13.15 10.88
N VAL A 86 -12.11 11.89 11.23
CA VAL A 86 -12.96 10.74 10.88
C VAL A 86 -13.70 10.26 12.13
N ILE A 87 -15.02 10.15 12.06
CA ILE A 87 -15.85 9.65 13.16
C ILE A 87 -16.53 8.35 12.75
N GLY A 88 -16.23 7.25 13.44
CA GLY A 88 -16.91 5.97 13.26
C GLY A 88 -18.12 5.85 14.19
N ILE A 89 -19.29 5.48 13.65
CA ILE A 89 -20.48 5.14 14.42
C ILE A 89 -20.71 3.63 14.27
N ASN A 90 -20.29 2.88 15.29
CA ASN A 90 -20.29 1.44 15.25
C ASN A 90 -21.58 0.87 15.87
N ASN A 91 -22.38 0.17 15.05
CA ASN A 91 -23.60 -0.53 15.49
C ASN A 91 -23.38 -2.03 15.75
N THR A 92 -22.15 -2.52 15.62
CA THR A 92 -21.86 -3.96 15.65
C THR A 92 -20.70 -4.28 16.57
N HIS A 93 -20.80 -5.40 17.29
CA HIS A 93 -19.72 -5.86 18.15
C HIS A 93 -18.55 -6.52 17.38
N ILE A 94 -18.67 -6.72 16.05
CA ILE A 94 -17.72 -7.50 15.25
C ILE A 94 -17.43 -6.81 13.90
N GLY A 95 -16.14 -6.51 13.68
CA GLY A 95 -15.39 -6.83 12.45
C GLY A 95 -15.96 -6.38 11.13
N SER A 96 -15.51 -5.22 10.64
CA SER A 96 -15.59 -4.85 9.22
C SER A 96 -14.71 -3.61 8.91
N VAL A 97 -15.26 -2.54 8.35
CA VAL A 97 -14.62 -1.25 8.04
C VAL A 97 -13.93 -0.58 9.25
N PHE A 98 -14.49 -0.69 10.46
CA PHE A 98 -13.96 0.00 11.65
C PHE A 98 -12.62 -0.58 12.12
N ASP A 99 -12.46 -1.90 12.01
CA ASP A 99 -11.21 -2.56 12.39
C ASP A 99 -10.13 -2.31 11.34
N GLU A 100 -10.50 -2.27 10.05
CA GLU A 100 -9.59 -1.80 9.00
C GLU A 100 -9.19 -0.34 9.20
N MET A 101 -10.11 0.52 9.63
CA MET A 101 -9.80 1.92 9.96
C MET A 101 -8.81 2.05 11.12
N LYS A 102 -8.90 1.19 12.15
CA LYS A 102 -7.92 1.16 13.26
C LYS A 102 -6.53 0.72 12.81
N LYS A 103 -6.46 -0.16 11.80
CA LYS A 103 -5.18 -0.61 11.21
C LYS A 103 -4.54 0.47 10.33
N ILE A 104 -5.35 1.36 9.75
CA ILE A 104 -4.85 2.53 9.03
C ILE A 104 -4.18 3.45 10.06
N GLY A 105 -2.88 3.63 9.93
CA GLY A 105 -2.10 4.47 10.83
C GLY A 105 -2.55 5.94 10.82
N SER A 106 -1.98 6.76 11.71
CA SER A 106 -2.34 8.18 11.83
C SER A 106 -2.00 9.03 10.60
N TYR A 107 -1.29 8.48 9.62
CA TYR A 107 -0.92 9.16 8.39
C TYR A 107 -1.19 8.28 7.18
N VAL A 108 -1.88 8.85 6.19
CA VAL A 108 -2.10 8.27 4.87
C VAL A 108 -1.51 9.24 3.85
N HIS A 109 -0.36 8.93 3.27
CA HIS A 109 0.29 9.75 2.23
C HIS A 109 0.44 11.25 2.59
N GLY A 110 0.90 11.54 3.80
CA GLY A 110 1.06 12.92 4.29
C GLY A 110 -0.23 13.57 4.83
N ILE A 111 -1.37 12.89 4.74
CA ILE A 111 -2.63 13.30 5.35
C ILE A 111 -2.68 12.77 6.77
N LYS A 112 -2.82 13.66 7.75
CA LYS A 112 -3.05 13.28 9.15
C LYS A 112 -4.50 12.83 9.33
N VAL A 113 -4.69 11.61 9.79
CA VAL A 113 -6.00 11.03 10.05
C VAL A 113 -6.23 10.97 11.55
N VAL A 114 -7.26 11.68 12.03
CA VAL A 114 -7.70 11.64 13.43
C VAL A 114 -8.99 10.84 13.49
N TYR A 115 -8.91 9.61 13.98
CA TYR A 115 -10.04 8.68 14.07
C TYR A 115 -10.58 8.60 15.50
N GLU A 116 -11.89 8.79 15.66
CA GLU A 116 -12.63 8.60 16.91
C GLU A 116 -13.83 7.66 16.62
N GLU A 117 -14.06 6.67 17.48
CA GLU A 117 -15.15 5.69 17.33
C GLU A 117 -16.13 5.78 18.50
N PHE A 118 -17.43 5.67 18.19
CA PHE A 118 -18.53 5.70 19.15
C PHE A 118 -19.49 4.54 18.88
N ASN A 119 -20.09 3.96 19.93
CA ASN A 119 -21.07 2.89 19.77
C ASN A 119 -22.48 3.47 19.54
N GLU A 120 -23.27 2.95 18.59
CA GLU A 120 -24.63 3.42 18.29
C GLU A 120 -25.54 3.48 19.53
N LEU A 121 -25.35 2.58 20.50
CA LEU A 121 -26.12 2.57 21.74
C LEU A 121 -25.90 3.86 22.58
N ASP A 122 -24.71 4.46 22.51
CA ASP A 122 -24.39 5.72 23.18
C ASP A 122 -25.19 6.90 22.61
N PHE A 123 -25.76 6.77 21.41
CA PHE A 123 -26.50 7.83 20.70
C PHE A 123 -27.94 7.98 21.20
N SER A 124 -28.53 6.89 21.71
CA SER A 124 -29.93 6.85 22.17
C SER A 124 -30.20 7.73 23.40
N SER A 125 -29.17 8.01 24.21
CA SER A 125 -29.29 8.72 25.48
C SER A 125 -28.90 10.20 25.42
N SER A 126 -28.22 10.68 24.36
CA SER A 126 -27.69 12.06 24.27
C SER A 126 -27.42 12.57 22.84
N ILE A 127 -28.47 12.73 22.03
CA ILE A 127 -28.43 13.36 20.69
C ILE A 127 -27.69 14.73 20.71
N LYS A 128 -27.83 15.51 21.80
CA LYS A 128 -27.18 16.82 21.96
C LYS A 128 -25.67 16.74 22.13
N GLY A 129 -25.15 15.72 22.82
CA GLY A 129 -23.72 15.56 23.08
C GLY A 129 -22.97 15.23 21.80
N ILE A 130 -23.45 14.21 21.08
CA ILE A 130 -22.75 13.67 19.91
C ILE A 130 -22.90 14.51 18.65
N GLY A 131 -24.01 15.25 18.53
CA GLY A 131 -24.18 16.23 17.47
C GLY A 131 -23.09 17.29 17.45
N THR A 132 -22.40 17.54 18.57
CA THR A 132 -21.24 18.45 18.58
C THR A 132 -19.99 17.84 17.94
N TYR A 133 -19.72 16.55 18.17
CA TYR A 133 -18.62 15.83 17.53
C TYR A 133 -18.85 15.69 16.02
N LEU A 134 -20.04 15.25 15.61
CA LEU A 134 -20.39 15.08 14.20
C LEU A 134 -20.41 16.40 13.41
N LYS A 135 -20.73 17.53 14.04
CA LYS A 135 -20.62 18.86 13.41
C LYS A 135 -19.20 19.22 12.96
N ASN A 136 -18.19 18.64 13.60
CA ASN A 136 -16.79 18.87 13.32
C ASN A 136 -16.13 17.70 12.58
N ALA A 137 -16.89 16.67 12.22
CA ALA A 137 -16.41 15.57 11.39
C ALA A 137 -16.24 16.01 9.94
N ASP A 138 -15.14 15.60 9.34
CA ASP A 138 -14.92 15.71 7.90
C ASP A 138 -15.50 14.48 7.17
N VAL A 139 -15.37 13.31 7.80
CA VAL A 139 -15.92 12.03 7.34
C VAL A 139 -16.63 11.33 8.48
N ALA A 140 -17.83 10.80 8.22
CA ALA A 140 -18.45 9.81 9.09
C ALA A 140 -18.35 8.41 8.47
N ILE A 141 -18.01 7.40 9.26
CA ILE A 141 -18.03 5.99 8.85
C ILE A 141 -19.22 5.32 9.52
N VAL A 142 -20.06 4.67 8.72
CA VAL A 142 -21.27 3.98 9.17
C VAL A 142 -21.46 2.68 8.39
N ARG A 143 -22.38 1.83 8.85
CA ARG A 143 -22.78 0.61 8.14
C ARG A 143 -24.24 0.67 7.73
N ASN A 144 -24.54 0.09 6.57
CA ASN A 144 -25.89 -0.10 6.04
C ASN A 144 -26.74 1.17 6.08
N LEU A 145 -26.14 2.34 5.77
CA LEU A 145 -26.85 3.62 5.79
C LEU A 145 -27.98 3.66 4.76
N SER A 146 -27.83 2.93 3.65
CA SER A 146 -28.87 2.83 2.63
C SER A 146 -30.19 2.30 3.21
N THR A 147 -30.14 1.34 4.14
CA THR A 147 -31.32 0.68 4.74
C THR A 147 -31.66 1.19 6.15
N ASN A 148 -30.70 1.72 6.91
CA ASN A 148 -30.91 2.18 8.29
C ASN A 148 -31.53 3.60 8.35
N GLU A 149 -32.85 3.67 8.53
CA GLU A 149 -33.59 4.94 8.62
C GLU A 149 -33.24 5.77 9.87
N ASN A 150 -33.02 5.12 11.01
CA ASN A 150 -32.69 5.83 12.26
C ASN A 150 -31.34 6.55 12.13
N MET A 151 -30.34 5.86 11.59
CA MET A 151 -29.02 6.44 11.32
C MET A 151 -29.14 7.57 10.29
N CYS A 152 -29.89 7.35 9.21
CA CYS A 152 -30.13 8.38 8.19
C CYS A 152 -30.75 9.65 8.79
N GLN A 153 -31.75 9.52 9.67
CA GLN A 153 -32.36 10.65 10.37
C GLN A 153 -31.39 11.36 11.31
N LEU A 154 -30.62 10.59 12.10
CA LEU A 154 -29.60 11.14 12.99
C LEU A 154 -28.57 11.97 12.22
N LEU A 155 -28.01 11.43 11.13
CA LEU A 155 -27.04 12.12 10.29
C LEU A 155 -27.65 13.34 9.58
N HIS A 156 -28.95 13.32 9.29
CA HIS A 156 -29.65 14.47 8.73
C HIS A 156 -29.66 15.65 9.71
N PHE A 157 -29.84 15.42 11.01
CA PHE A 157 -29.88 16.51 12.00
C PHE A 157 -28.50 16.93 12.54
N THR A 158 -27.46 16.10 12.35
CA THR A 158 -26.15 16.29 13.00
C THR A 158 -25.03 16.69 12.02
N LEU A 159 -24.86 15.98 10.89
CA LEU A 159 -23.82 16.29 9.91
C LEU A 159 -24.15 17.57 9.15
N LYS A 160 -23.13 18.24 8.61
CA LYS A 160 -23.33 19.38 7.72
C LYS A 160 -23.73 18.90 6.31
N ARG A 161 -24.23 19.82 5.49
CA ARG A 161 -24.40 19.57 4.04
C ARG A 161 -23.02 19.54 3.37
N ASN A 162 -22.91 18.84 2.25
CA ASN A 162 -21.65 18.64 1.52
C ASN A 162 -20.56 17.92 2.35
N SER A 163 -20.93 17.22 3.42
CA SER A 163 -20.03 16.34 4.16
C SER A 163 -19.83 15.01 3.42
N PHE A 164 -18.78 14.27 3.76
CA PHE A 164 -18.57 12.93 3.24
C PHE A 164 -18.97 11.87 4.26
N ILE A 165 -19.52 10.76 3.76
CA ILE A 165 -19.83 9.57 4.54
C ILE A 165 -19.21 8.38 3.82
N VAL A 166 -18.53 7.51 4.56
CA VAL A 166 -18.17 6.17 4.10
C VAL A 166 -19.20 5.22 4.68
N SER A 167 -20.01 4.60 3.81
CA SER A 167 -20.98 3.59 4.20
C SER A 167 -20.51 2.22 3.75
N GLU A 168 -20.36 1.29 4.69
CA GLU A 168 -20.19 -0.11 4.34
C GLU A 168 -21.55 -0.81 4.28
N GLU A 169 -21.92 -1.23 3.08
CA GLU A 169 -23.18 -1.90 2.77
C GLU A 169 -22.94 -3.41 2.60
N ASP A 170 -23.80 -4.23 3.19
CA ASP A 170 -23.75 -5.68 3.01
C ASP A 170 -24.34 -6.06 1.63
N ASN A 171 -23.61 -6.88 0.85
CA ASN A 171 -24.07 -7.26 -0.50
C ASN A 171 -25.28 -8.22 -0.48
N LEU A 172 -25.57 -8.85 0.66
CA LEU A 172 -26.58 -9.91 0.80
C LEU A 172 -28.02 -9.43 0.66
N PHE A 173 -28.31 -8.18 1.04
CA PHE A 173 -29.69 -7.71 1.17
C PHE A 173 -30.13 -6.75 0.06
N GLY A 174 -29.26 -6.43 -0.89
CA GLY A 174 -29.55 -5.45 -1.95
C GLY A 174 -29.87 -4.07 -1.35
N GLY A 175 -28.88 -3.19 -1.28
CA GLY A 175 -29.05 -1.85 -0.69
C GLY A 175 -30.24 -1.07 -1.25
N ARG A 176 -30.80 -0.15 -0.46
CA ARG A 176 -31.90 0.70 -0.90
C ARG A 176 -31.37 1.90 -1.67
N THR A 177 -31.89 2.15 -2.87
CA THR A 177 -31.55 3.37 -3.61
C THR A 177 -32.13 4.60 -2.91
N ARG A 178 -31.26 5.42 -2.33
CA ARG A 178 -31.61 6.72 -1.74
C ARG A 178 -31.55 7.82 -2.81
N PRO A 179 -32.32 8.92 -2.68
CA PRO A 179 -32.24 10.04 -3.63
C PRO A 179 -30.84 10.68 -3.64
N LYS A 180 -30.33 11.03 -4.84
CA LYS A 180 -29.04 11.72 -5.00
C LYS A 180 -28.94 13.04 -4.23
N SER A 181 -30.05 13.72 -4.01
CA SER A 181 -30.12 14.95 -3.20
C SER A 181 -29.81 14.75 -1.72
N LEU A 182 -29.83 13.50 -1.23
CA LEU A 182 -29.54 13.11 0.14
C LEU A 182 -28.25 12.29 0.22
N TYR A 183 -28.12 11.27 -0.63
CA TYR A 183 -27.07 10.27 -0.64
C TYR A 183 -26.55 10.16 -2.08
N ASN A 184 -25.54 10.96 -2.43
CA ASN A 184 -24.91 10.90 -3.75
C ASN A 184 -23.64 10.05 -3.67
N THR A 185 -23.67 8.83 -4.17
CA THR A 185 -22.49 7.96 -4.22
C THR A 185 -21.51 8.51 -5.26
N VAL A 186 -20.34 8.97 -4.80
CA VAL A 186 -19.28 9.52 -5.65
C VAL A 186 -18.25 8.45 -6.04
N CYS A 187 -18.04 7.47 -5.17
CA CYS A 187 -17.11 6.36 -5.39
C CYS A 187 -17.66 5.12 -4.65
N ALA A 188 -17.51 3.93 -5.22
CA ALA A 188 -17.95 2.68 -4.61
C ALA A 188 -17.01 1.53 -5.00
N HIS A 189 -16.48 0.86 -3.99
CA HIS A 189 -15.61 -0.31 -4.18
C HIS A 189 -16.27 -1.52 -3.52
N SER A 190 -16.45 -2.61 -4.24
CA SER A 190 -17.03 -3.85 -3.70
C SER A 190 -16.02 -4.99 -3.64
N ASN A 191 -16.32 -5.98 -2.79
CA ASN A 191 -15.72 -7.30 -2.78
C ASN A 191 -16.84 -8.37 -2.71
N ALA A 192 -16.48 -9.64 -2.53
CA ALA A 192 -17.45 -10.74 -2.44
C ALA A 192 -18.53 -10.57 -1.35
N HIS A 193 -18.23 -9.87 -0.26
CA HIS A 193 -19.08 -9.82 0.94
C HIS A 193 -19.72 -8.43 1.16
N THR A 194 -18.96 -7.37 0.94
CA THR A 194 -19.37 -5.99 1.26
C THR A 194 -19.09 -5.04 0.10
N ARG A 195 -19.80 -3.92 0.12
CA ARG A 195 -19.61 -2.78 -0.77
C ARG A 195 -19.38 -1.53 0.07
N LEU A 196 -18.25 -0.87 -0.15
CA LEU A 196 -17.89 0.37 0.51
C LEU A 196 -18.23 1.55 -0.41
N ASP A 197 -19.20 2.36 -0.01
CA ASP A 197 -19.62 3.57 -0.72
C ASP A 197 -19.02 4.81 -0.06
N LEU A 198 -18.36 5.66 -0.85
CA LEU A 198 -18.10 7.04 -0.50
C LEU A 198 -19.24 7.91 -1.02
N VAL A 199 -19.87 8.63 -0.10
CA VAL A 199 -21.12 9.35 -0.33
C VAL A 199 -20.92 10.81 -0.02
N ARG A 200 -21.34 11.67 -0.94
CA ARG A 200 -21.58 13.09 -0.65
C ARG A 200 -22.94 13.24 0.03
N TRP A 201 -22.93 13.70 1.27
CA TRP A 201 -24.13 13.86 2.08
C TRP A 201 -24.79 15.20 1.83
N ARG A 202 -26.05 15.16 1.37
CA ARG A 202 -26.89 16.33 1.08
C ARG A 202 -26.15 17.39 0.24
N PRO A 203 -25.70 17.02 -0.97
CA PRO A 203 -25.03 17.97 -1.86
C PRO A 203 -25.91 19.20 -2.09
N THR A 204 -25.29 20.37 -2.19
CA THR A 204 -25.99 21.58 -2.60
C THR A 204 -26.29 21.49 -4.09
N MET A 205 -27.57 21.32 -4.44
CA MET A 205 -28.03 21.19 -5.83
C MET A 205 -28.41 22.54 -6.46
N GLU A 206 -27.81 23.64 -6.01
CA GLU A 206 -28.08 24.96 -6.59
C GLU A 206 -27.60 24.97 -8.04
N ALA A 207 -28.48 25.39 -8.96
CA ALA A 207 -28.13 25.55 -10.37
C ALA A 207 -27.14 26.70 -10.51
N MET A 208 -25.85 26.38 -10.41
CA MET A 208 -24.77 27.33 -10.54
C MET A 208 -24.43 27.51 -12.02
N PRO A 209 -24.28 28.75 -12.52
CA PRO A 209 -23.77 28.96 -13.86
C PRO A 209 -22.38 28.31 -13.94
N THR A 210 -22.22 27.44 -14.94
CA THR A 210 -21.01 26.62 -15.11
C THR A 210 -20.32 27.02 -16.40
N THR A 211 -19.02 27.32 -16.34
CA THR A 211 -18.18 27.52 -17.53
C THR A 211 -17.13 26.44 -17.58
N ALA A 212 -17.04 25.75 -18.71
CA ALA A 212 -15.95 24.84 -19.02
C ALA A 212 -14.87 25.58 -19.82
N ILE A 213 -13.60 25.44 -19.41
CA ILE A 213 -12.44 26.00 -20.12
C ILE A 213 -11.45 24.86 -20.39
N THR A 214 -11.04 24.71 -21.64
CA THR A 214 -10.01 23.73 -22.03
C THR A 214 -8.63 24.36 -21.88
N VAL A 215 -7.73 23.66 -21.19
CA VAL A 215 -6.35 24.08 -20.88
C VAL A 215 -5.41 22.96 -21.31
N PRO A 216 -4.96 22.97 -22.57
CA PRO A 216 -4.12 21.91 -23.10
C PRO A 216 -2.65 22.01 -22.64
N HIS A 217 -2.14 23.22 -22.36
CA HIS A 217 -0.73 23.44 -22.01
C HIS A 217 -0.57 24.45 -20.86
N ASP A 218 0.57 24.42 -20.18
CA ASP A 218 0.90 25.35 -19.09
C ASP A 218 0.99 26.82 -19.53
N LEU A 219 1.19 27.07 -20.83
CA LEU A 219 1.21 28.41 -21.40
C LEU A 219 -0.17 29.10 -21.27
N ASP A 220 -1.24 28.31 -21.23
CA ASP A 220 -2.63 28.79 -21.18
C ASP A 220 -3.08 29.15 -19.75
N LEU A 221 -2.25 28.90 -18.73
CA LEU A 221 -2.58 29.19 -17.31
C LEU A 221 -2.79 30.69 -17.04
N SER A 222 -2.10 31.55 -17.79
CA SER A 222 -2.28 33.01 -17.69
C SER A 222 -3.69 33.43 -18.16
N LEU A 223 -4.12 32.92 -19.32
CA LEU A 223 -5.46 33.14 -19.87
C LEU A 223 -6.54 32.58 -18.96
N LEU A 224 -6.32 31.39 -18.40
CA LEU A 224 -7.23 30.78 -17.43
C LEU A 224 -7.39 31.66 -16.18
N SER A 225 -6.30 32.23 -15.67
CA SER A 225 -6.32 33.13 -14.52
C SER A 225 -7.13 34.41 -14.81
N THR A 226 -6.93 35.01 -15.98
CA THR A 226 -7.70 36.17 -16.44
C THR A 226 -9.19 35.84 -16.62
N ALA A 227 -9.51 34.68 -17.20
CA ALA A 227 -10.89 34.23 -17.34
C ALA A 227 -11.58 34.09 -15.97
N ARG A 228 -10.90 33.45 -15.00
CA ARG A 228 -11.43 33.28 -13.63
C ARG A 228 -11.73 34.60 -12.94
N SER A 229 -10.88 35.63 -13.10
CA SER A 229 -11.12 36.95 -12.50
C SER A 229 -12.37 37.66 -13.03
N ASN A 230 -12.82 37.31 -14.24
CA ASN A 230 -14.00 37.93 -14.86
C ASN A 230 -15.32 37.28 -14.45
N PHE A 231 -15.32 36.08 -13.87
CA PHE A 231 -16.55 35.41 -13.44
C PHE A 231 -17.08 36.00 -12.12
N PRO A 232 -18.37 35.81 -11.77
CA PRO A 232 -18.89 36.08 -10.43
C PRO A 232 -18.28 35.17 -9.35
N SER A 233 -18.44 35.53 -8.08
CA SER A 233 -17.90 34.74 -6.95
C SER A 233 -18.45 33.31 -6.89
N GLN A 234 -19.77 33.14 -7.06
CA GLN A 234 -20.43 31.83 -6.96
C GLN A 234 -20.34 30.97 -8.24
N HIS A 235 -19.60 31.40 -9.26
CA HIS A 235 -19.56 30.70 -10.56
C HIS A 235 -18.80 29.37 -10.49
N ARG A 236 -19.35 28.31 -11.10
CA ARG A 236 -18.68 27.01 -11.21
C ARG A 236 -17.72 27.02 -12.40
N LEU A 237 -16.44 26.79 -12.14
CA LEU A 237 -15.40 26.69 -13.16
C LEU A 237 -14.98 25.23 -13.32
N LEU A 238 -15.21 24.66 -14.50
CA LEU A 238 -14.72 23.35 -14.89
C LEU A 238 -13.51 23.52 -15.82
N ILE A 239 -12.36 23.00 -15.44
CA ILE A 239 -11.14 23.04 -16.24
C ILE A 239 -10.97 21.67 -16.87
N VAL A 240 -10.82 21.62 -18.20
CA VAL A 240 -10.61 20.37 -18.94
C VAL A 240 -9.18 20.37 -19.47
N SER A 241 -8.39 19.36 -19.14
CA SER A 241 -6.98 19.27 -19.53
C SER A 241 -6.60 17.84 -19.97
N PRO A 242 -5.54 17.63 -20.77
CA PRO A 242 -5.06 16.29 -21.06
C PRO A 242 -4.60 15.54 -19.80
N TYR A 243 -4.90 14.25 -19.73
CA TYR A 243 -4.35 13.34 -18.73
C TYR A 243 -2.95 12.84 -19.15
N PRO A 244 -1.94 12.83 -18.26
CA PRO A 244 -1.93 13.39 -16.91
C PRO A 244 -1.79 14.92 -16.88
N ALA A 245 -2.44 15.57 -15.90
CA ALA A 245 -2.33 17.01 -15.71
C ALA A 245 -0.94 17.42 -15.20
N SER A 246 -0.49 18.62 -15.60
CA SER A 246 0.74 19.22 -15.11
C SER A 246 0.67 19.58 -13.62
N GLN A 247 1.81 19.54 -12.95
CA GLN A 247 1.91 19.92 -11.54
C GLN A 247 1.58 21.41 -11.30
N ASN A 248 1.89 22.26 -12.28
CA ASN A 248 1.56 23.67 -12.24
C ASN A 248 0.04 23.89 -12.24
N LEU A 249 -0.69 23.18 -13.10
CA LEU A 249 -2.14 23.24 -13.13
C LEU A 249 -2.77 22.70 -11.84
N LYS A 250 -2.30 21.54 -11.34
CA LYS A 250 -2.80 20.96 -10.08
C LYS A 250 -2.59 21.92 -8.90
N SER A 251 -1.40 22.51 -8.77
CA SER A 251 -1.11 23.47 -7.69
C SER A 251 -1.93 24.77 -7.81
N LEU A 252 -2.17 25.25 -9.02
CA LEU A 252 -3.02 26.42 -9.27
C LEU A 252 -4.47 26.16 -8.84
N VAL A 253 -5.05 25.02 -9.26
CA VAL A 253 -6.40 24.60 -8.86
C VAL A 253 -6.50 24.42 -7.35
N GLN A 254 -5.51 23.78 -6.73
CA GLN A 254 -5.46 23.63 -5.28
C GLN A 254 -5.47 24.98 -4.56
N ASN A 255 -4.70 25.96 -5.03
CA ASN A 255 -4.69 27.30 -4.44
C ASN A 255 -6.04 28.01 -4.62
N TRP A 256 -6.64 27.91 -5.80
CA TRP A 256 -7.94 28.51 -6.10
C TRP A 256 -9.09 27.93 -5.28
N ARG A 257 -9.03 26.64 -4.94
CA ARG A 257 -10.01 26.01 -4.04
C ARG A 257 -9.87 26.45 -2.57
N ARG A 258 -8.80 27.16 -2.18
CA ARG A 258 -8.66 27.77 -0.83
C ARG A 258 -9.28 29.16 -0.74
N ASP A 259 -9.67 29.74 -1.87
CA ASP A 259 -10.34 31.03 -1.96
C ASP A 259 -11.66 31.00 -1.16
N VAL A 260 -11.99 32.09 -0.48
CA VAL A 260 -13.22 32.14 0.35
C VAL A 260 -14.46 32.28 -0.52
N GLU A 261 -14.35 32.99 -1.64
CA GLU A 261 -15.49 33.35 -2.47
C GLU A 261 -15.55 32.53 -3.75
N ARG A 262 -14.39 32.15 -4.32
CA ARG A 262 -14.26 31.55 -5.66
C ARG A 262 -13.68 30.14 -5.65
N ASN A 263 -14.11 29.30 -4.71
CA ASN A 263 -13.59 27.94 -4.51
C ASN A 263 -14.27 26.86 -5.37
N ASN A 264 -15.30 27.19 -6.15
CA ASN A 264 -16.03 26.26 -7.02
C ASN A 264 -15.25 25.93 -8.31
N VAL A 265 -14.03 25.42 -8.16
CA VAL A 265 -13.13 25.08 -9.27
C VAL A 265 -12.91 23.57 -9.33
N PHE A 266 -13.13 22.97 -10.48
CA PHE A 266 -13.03 21.52 -10.71
C PHE A 266 -12.07 21.25 -11.85
N LEU A 267 -11.20 20.24 -11.70
CA LEU A 267 -10.27 19.81 -12.74
C LEU A 267 -10.69 18.44 -13.27
N LEU A 268 -11.08 18.41 -14.54
CA LEU A 268 -11.24 17.21 -15.33
C LEU A 268 -10.01 17.00 -16.21
N THR A 269 -9.44 15.81 -16.14
CA THR A 269 -8.43 15.37 -17.09
C THR A 269 -8.94 14.24 -17.95
N VAL A 270 -8.59 14.25 -19.24
CA VAL A 270 -9.09 13.28 -20.23
C VAL A 270 -7.91 12.67 -20.94
N ASN A 271 -7.88 11.33 -21.06
CA ASN A 271 -6.85 10.64 -21.83
C ASN A 271 -6.87 11.11 -23.30
N LYS A 272 -5.69 11.45 -23.82
CA LYS A 272 -5.50 11.97 -25.19
C LYS A 272 -6.03 11.02 -26.26
N GLU A 273 -5.94 9.71 -26.02
CA GLU A 273 -6.40 8.69 -26.96
C GLU A 273 -7.95 8.63 -27.05
N GLU A 274 -8.64 9.23 -26.09
CA GLU A 274 -10.11 9.30 -26.05
C GLU A 274 -10.68 10.63 -26.56
N GLY A 275 -9.82 11.57 -26.98
CA GLY A 275 -10.22 12.93 -27.35
C GLY A 275 -11.26 13.03 -28.47
N SER A 276 -11.45 11.98 -29.28
CA SER A 276 -12.50 11.91 -30.31
C SER A 276 -13.85 11.35 -29.81
N ASN A 277 -13.86 10.64 -28.67
CA ASN A 277 -15.05 10.00 -28.09
C ASN A 277 -15.60 10.76 -26.88
N PHE A 278 -14.91 11.81 -26.43
CA PHE A 278 -15.31 12.61 -25.28
C PHE A 278 -16.16 13.81 -25.74
N PHE A 279 -17.47 13.75 -25.50
CA PHE A 279 -18.38 14.87 -25.71
C PHE A 279 -18.64 15.61 -24.39
N ILE A 280 -18.47 16.93 -24.39
CA ILE A 280 -18.73 17.79 -23.22
C ILE A 280 -20.20 17.72 -22.79
N ASP A 281 -21.12 17.43 -23.71
CA ASP A 281 -22.56 17.34 -23.44
C ASP A 281 -22.95 16.09 -22.64
N ASP A 282 -22.11 15.04 -22.64
CA ASP A 282 -22.33 13.79 -21.90
C ASP A 282 -21.60 13.76 -20.53
N LEU A 283 -21.15 14.93 -20.06
CA LEU A 283 -20.45 15.04 -18.79
C LEU A 283 -21.36 14.58 -17.63
N PRO A 284 -20.90 13.64 -16.78
CA PRO A 284 -21.59 13.35 -15.54
C PRO A 284 -21.55 14.58 -14.64
N ASP A 285 -22.37 14.57 -13.58
CA ASP A 285 -22.30 15.62 -12.58
C ASP A 285 -20.99 15.52 -11.79
N ILE A 286 -19.97 16.27 -12.21
CA ILE A 286 -18.63 16.27 -11.60
C ILE A 286 -18.67 17.01 -10.26
N ASP A 287 -18.86 16.26 -9.18
CA ASP A 287 -18.89 16.77 -7.80
C ASP A 287 -17.52 16.70 -7.10
N LEU A 288 -16.54 16.04 -7.71
CA LEU A 288 -15.19 15.88 -7.16
C LEU A 288 -14.21 16.92 -7.74
N ALA A 289 -13.38 17.48 -6.87
CA ALA A 289 -12.39 18.51 -7.16
C ALA A 289 -11.46 18.15 -8.33
N TYR A 290 -11.06 16.88 -8.38
CA TYR A 290 -10.22 16.31 -9.41
C TYR A 290 -10.91 15.05 -9.92
N THR A 291 -10.95 14.91 -11.23
CA THR A 291 -11.55 13.76 -11.89
C THR A 291 -10.75 13.44 -13.14
N VAL A 292 -10.57 12.16 -13.40
CA VAL A 292 -9.86 11.61 -14.53
C VAL A 292 -10.83 10.76 -15.33
N PHE A 293 -10.88 10.96 -16.63
CA PHE A 293 -11.52 10.06 -17.57
C PHE A 293 -10.43 9.32 -18.35
N ASP A 294 -10.33 8.02 -18.12
CA ASP A 294 -9.30 7.15 -18.69
C ASP A 294 -9.90 5.81 -19.10
N HIS A 295 -9.70 5.42 -20.36
CA HIS A 295 -10.17 4.17 -20.95
C HIS A 295 -11.66 3.87 -20.66
N GLY A 296 -12.53 4.85 -20.85
CA GLY A 296 -13.98 4.75 -20.63
C GLY A 296 -14.42 4.75 -19.17
N ASN A 297 -13.49 4.93 -18.23
CA ASN A 297 -13.77 4.90 -16.79
C ASN A 297 -13.54 6.27 -16.15
N TRP A 298 -14.45 6.63 -15.24
CA TRP A 298 -14.30 7.80 -14.38
C TRP A 298 -13.54 7.40 -13.12
N GLY A 299 -12.53 8.18 -12.74
CA GLY A 299 -11.68 7.87 -11.59
C GLY A 299 -10.83 9.05 -11.13
N GLY A 300 -9.78 8.75 -10.39
CA GLY A 300 -8.76 9.72 -9.96
C GLY A 300 -7.40 9.07 -9.78
N GLU A 301 -6.39 9.87 -9.46
CA GLU A 301 -5.03 9.39 -9.20
C GLU A 301 -4.78 9.33 -7.69
N TYR A 302 -4.57 8.13 -7.16
CA TYR A 302 -4.35 7.94 -5.72
C TYR A 302 -3.17 7.02 -5.48
N TYR A 303 -2.52 7.21 -4.34
CA TYR A 303 -1.50 6.29 -3.89
C TYR A 303 -2.15 5.06 -3.28
N VAL A 304 -1.78 3.89 -3.80
CA VAL A 304 -2.26 2.59 -3.32
C VAL A 304 -1.06 1.72 -2.91
N PRO A 305 -1.19 0.86 -1.89
CA PRO A 305 -0.14 -0.08 -1.52
C PRO A 305 0.25 -0.95 -2.72
N VAL A 306 1.54 -1.17 -2.91
CA VAL A 306 2.02 -2.14 -3.89
C VAL A 306 1.60 -3.51 -3.38
N GLN A 307 0.61 -4.12 -4.02
CA GLN A 307 0.30 -5.52 -3.81
C GLN A 307 1.50 -6.32 -4.31
N ASN A 308 2.15 -7.05 -3.41
CA ASN A 308 3.06 -8.11 -3.82
C ASN A 308 2.18 -9.17 -4.49
N ASN A 309 2.01 -9.06 -5.81
CA ASN A 309 1.51 -10.18 -6.59
C ASN A 309 2.40 -11.37 -6.21
N GLU A 310 1.78 -12.49 -5.87
CA GLU A 310 2.47 -13.76 -5.63
C GLU A 310 3.38 -14.01 -6.84
N ARG A 311 4.67 -13.72 -6.68
CA ARG A 311 5.64 -14.03 -7.73
C ARG A 311 5.68 -15.55 -7.74
N VAL A 312 5.30 -16.15 -8.86
CA VAL A 312 5.62 -17.56 -9.12
C VAL A 312 7.14 -17.62 -9.19
N LEU A 313 7.77 -17.93 -8.07
CA LEU A 313 9.23 -18.02 -7.97
C LEU A 313 9.67 -19.24 -8.77
N SER A 314 10.47 -19.03 -9.81
CA SER A 314 10.92 -20.12 -10.68
C SER A 314 11.92 -21.02 -9.98
N ASN A 315 12.86 -20.44 -9.24
CA ASN A 315 13.83 -21.16 -8.43
C ASN A 315 13.79 -20.60 -7.01
N VAL A 316 13.62 -21.48 -6.03
CA VAL A 316 13.58 -21.11 -4.61
C VAL A 316 14.59 -21.89 -3.79
N THR A 317 15.07 -21.26 -2.73
CA THR A 317 15.91 -21.85 -1.68
C THR A 317 15.33 -21.49 -0.31
N LEU A 318 15.34 -22.44 0.62
CA LEU A 318 14.95 -22.19 2.00
C LEU A 318 16.03 -21.37 2.71
N GLN A 319 15.63 -20.24 3.30
CA GLN A 319 16.50 -19.36 4.08
C GLN A 319 15.77 -18.81 5.32
N SER A 320 16.51 -18.25 6.28
CA SER A 320 15.95 -17.48 7.40
C SER A 320 16.04 -15.99 7.12
N THR A 321 14.93 -15.26 7.16
CA THR A 321 14.96 -13.79 7.13
C THR A 321 15.57 -13.21 8.41
N GLN A 322 15.40 -13.90 9.53
CA GLN A 322 15.99 -13.56 10.81
C GLN A 322 16.66 -14.80 11.42
N VAL A 323 17.98 -14.95 11.20
CA VAL A 323 18.76 -16.05 11.78
C VAL A 323 18.57 -16.08 13.29
N GLY A 324 18.13 -17.22 13.82
CA GLY A 324 17.77 -17.39 15.23
C GLY A 324 16.29 -17.46 15.52
N ASP A 325 15.45 -17.11 14.55
CA ASP A 325 14.00 -17.26 14.63
C ASP A 325 13.52 -18.32 13.63
N VAL A 326 13.05 -19.46 14.15
CA VAL A 326 12.51 -20.56 13.33
C VAL A 326 11.26 -20.12 12.56
N SER A 327 10.49 -19.16 13.09
CA SER A 327 9.29 -18.64 12.41
C SER A 327 9.62 -17.72 11.23
N SER A 328 10.89 -17.33 11.08
CA SER A 328 11.40 -16.50 9.99
C SER A 328 11.86 -17.29 8.76
N LEU A 329 11.74 -18.62 8.79
CA LEU A 329 12.07 -19.50 7.67
C LEU A 329 11.10 -19.26 6.51
N GLU A 330 11.63 -18.91 5.34
CA GLU A 330 10.85 -18.69 4.13
C GLU A 330 11.57 -19.18 2.88
N TRP A 331 10.80 -19.41 1.83
CA TRP A 331 11.32 -19.69 0.49
C TRP A 331 11.68 -18.37 -0.19
N VAL A 332 12.96 -18.19 -0.49
CA VAL A 332 13.48 -16.98 -1.14
C VAL A 332 13.83 -17.28 -2.60
N ASP A 333 13.59 -16.32 -3.47
CA ASP A 333 13.96 -16.39 -4.90
C ASP A 333 15.47 -16.51 -5.04
N GLU A 334 15.93 -17.58 -5.68
CA GLU A 334 17.34 -17.73 -6.00
C GLU A 334 17.59 -17.06 -7.35
N SER A 335 18.24 -15.89 -7.34
CA SER A 335 18.63 -15.21 -8.57
C SER A 335 19.64 -16.07 -9.33
N LYS A 336 19.16 -16.86 -10.31
CA LYS A 336 19.91 -17.77 -11.20
C LYS A 336 21.38 -17.94 -10.80
N SER A 337 21.65 -18.81 -9.84
CA SER A 337 23.01 -19.25 -9.58
C SER A 337 23.47 -20.00 -10.85
N CYS A 338 24.32 -19.35 -11.65
CA CYS A 338 25.04 -20.01 -12.74
C CYS A 338 26.14 -20.85 -12.10
N GLY A 339 25.73 -21.89 -11.36
CA GLY A 339 26.62 -22.82 -10.71
C GLY A 339 27.35 -23.64 -11.75
N THR A 340 28.66 -23.81 -11.57
CA THR A 340 29.43 -24.77 -12.36
C THR A 340 29.11 -26.18 -11.83
N GLY A 341 28.18 -26.88 -12.47
CA GLY A 341 27.73 -28.19 -12.03
C GLY A 341 26.60 -28.77 -12.88
N VAL A 342 26.21 -30.01 -12.58
CA VAL A 342 25.06 -30.66 -13.20
C VAL A 342 23.80 -30.14 -12.52
N PRO A 343 22.85 -29.56 -13.27
CA PRO A 343 21.57 -29.12 -12.72
C PRO A 343 20.74 -30.35 -12.33
N VAL A 344 20.25 -30.34 -11.09
CA VAL A 344 19.38 -31.38 -10.54
C VAL A 344 18.14 -30.72 -9.95
N THR A 345 16.97 -31.14 -10.42
CA THR A 345 15.68 -30.81 -9.80
C THR A 345 15.54 -31.64 -8.53
N ILE A 346 15.42 -30.96 -7.40
CA ILE A 346 15.36 -31.60 -6.09
C ILE A 346 13.94 -32.11 -5.82
N HIS A 347 13.85 -33.35 -5.36
CA HIS A 347 12.60 -33.93 -4.87
C HIS A 347 12.60 -34.07 -3.35
N TYR A 348 13.74 -34.45 -2.77
CA TYR A 348 13.93 -34.58 -1.33
C TYR A 348 15.27 -33.97 -0.96
N ALA A 349 15.28 -33.20 0.12
CA ALA A 349 16.49 -32.63 0.72
C ALA A 349 16.56 -33.04 2.19
N GLY A 350 17.74 -33.47 2.63
CA GLY A 350 17.99 -33.79 4.03
C GLY A 350 18.27 -32.53 4.83
N LEU A 351 17.74 -32.52 6.06
CA LEU A 351 18.06 -31.50 7.07
C LEU A 351 18.86 -32.15 8.20
N THR A 352 19.90 -31.45 8.63
CA THR A 352 20.86 -31.95 9.62
C THR A 352 20.70 -31.26 10.97
N ASN A 353 21.34 -31.80 12.00
CA ASN A 353 21.44 -31.11 13.30
C ASN A 353 22.15 -29.74 13.16
N THR A 354 23.00 -29.56 12.15
CA THR A 354 23.61 -28.25 11.85
C THR A 354 22.56 -27.25 11.38
N ASP A 355 21.62 -27.69 10.53
CA ASP A 355 20.51 -26.88 10.05
C ASP A 355 19.57 -26.49 11.18
N TYR A 356 19.22 -27.43 12.06
CA TYR A 356 18.42 -27.16 13.26
C TYR A 356 19.09 -26.12 14.16
N LYS A 357 20.37 -26.34 14.52
CA LYS A 357 21.14 -25.40 15.36
C LYS A 357 21.25 -24.02 14.76
N LYS A 358 21.29 -23.92 13.42
CA LYS A 358 21.28 -22.66 12.69
C LYS A 358 19.91 -21.96 12.77
N ALA A 359 18.83 -22.69 12.54
CA ALA A 359 17.47 -22.14 12.61
C ALA A 359 17.15 -21.52 13.98
N ILE A 360 17.61 -22.13 15.06
CA ILE A 360 17.41 -21.62 16.44
C ILE A 360 18.49 -20.62 16.90
N GLY A 361 19.46 -20.27 16.04
CA GLY A 361 20.49 -19.27 16.35
C GLY A 361 21.61 -19.76 17.28
N ALA A 362 21.64 -21.06 17.59
CA ALA A 362 22.72 -21.68 18.36
C ALA A 362 24.04 -21.78 17.57
N LYS A 363 24.02 -21.51 16.27
CA LYS A 363 25.19 -21.36 15.40
C LYS A 363 25.03 -20.08 14.59
N SER A 364 25.96 -19.13 14.74
CA SER A 364 25.99 -17.90 13.95
C SER A 364 26.35 -18.22 12.50
N ALA A 365 25.49 -17.79 11.56
CA ALA A 365 25.83 -17.68 10.14
C ALA A 365 26.76 -16.47 9.98
N LYS A 366 28.00 -16.70 9.53
CA LYS A 366 29.02 -15.66 9.33
C LYS A 366 28.93 -15.01 7.95
N HIS A 367 28.32 -15.69 6.97
CA HIS A 367 28.18 -15.24 5.58
C HIS A 367 26.77 -15.51 5.03
N ASN A 368 26.31 -14.73 4.03
CA ASN A 368 24.99 -14.91 3.41
C ASN A 368 24.81 -16.29 2.76
N GLU A 369 25.88 -16.89 2.22
CA GLU A 369 25.87 -18.25 1.67
C GLU A 369 25.61 -19.34 2.75
N GLU A 370 25.80 -19.01 4.04
CA GLU A 370 25.52 -19.92 5.16
C GLU A 370 24.04 -19.88 5.59
N ASN A 371 23.24 -18.96 5.04
CA ASN A 371 21.81 -18.82 5.34
C ASN A 371 20.92 -19.82 4.58
N SER A 372 21.50 -20.68 3.73
CA SER A 372 20.76 -21.71 2.98
C SER A 372 20.79 -23.06 3.70
N TYR A 373 19.69 -23.83 3.66
CA TYR A 373 19.52 -25.05 4.46
C TYR A 373 19.72 -26.33 3.65
N GLY A 374 20.15 -27.39 4.33
CA GLY A 374 20.32 -28.73 3.76
C GLY A 374 21.64 -28.92 2.98
N MET A 375 22.11 -30.17 2.92
CA MET A 375 23.37 -30.54 2.25
C MET A 375 23.24 -31.76 1.35
N ASP A 376 22.50 -32.78 1.77
CA ASP A 376 22.18 -33.96 0.97
C ASP A 376 20.81 -33.83 0.29
N PHE A 377 20.70 -34.47 -0.87
CA PHE A 377 19.47 -34.47 -1.64
C PHE A 377 19.34 -35.73 -2.50
N SER A 378 18.12 -35.92 -3.01
CA SER A 378 17.84 -36.77 -4.15
C SER A 378 16.91 -36.05 -5.13
N GLY A 379 17.06 -36.38 -6.41
CA GLY A 379 16.36 -35.67 -7.46
C GLY A 379 16.57 -36.28 -8.83
N VAL A 380 16.26 -35.48 -9.84
CA VAL A 380 16.32 -35.86 -11.25
C VAL A 380 17.11 -34.83 -12.03
N THR A 381 18.08 -35.27 -12.82
CA THR A 381 18.84 -34.42 -13.73
C THR A 381 17.98 -33.96 -14.91
N GLU A 382 18.44 -32.98 -15.68
CA GLU A 382 17.77 -32.60 -16.95
C GLU A 382 17.70 -33.75 -17.96
N SER A 383 18.64 -34.71 -17.91
CA SER A 383 18.62 -35.93 -18.73
C SER A 383 17.57 -36.97 -18.28
N GLY A 384 16.89 -36.73 -17.15
CA GLY A 384 15.89 -37.65 -16.58
C GLY A 384 16.49 -38.73 -15.69
N GLU A 385 17.78 -38.64 -15.33
CA GLU A 385 18.44 -39.63 -14.50
C GLU A 385 18.16 -39.37 -13.02
N ARG A 386 17.84 -40.43 -12.28
CA ARG A 386 17.62 -40.37 -10.84
C ARG A 386 18.97 -40.35 -10.12
N VAL A 387 19.23 -39.28 -9.39
CA VAL A 387 20.51 -39.05 -8.69
C VAL A 387 20.29 -38.70 -7.22
N MET A 388 21.28 -39.02 -6.39
CA MET A 388 21.43 -38.55 -5.02
C MET A 388 22.81 -37.91 -4.88
N GLY A 389 22.95 -36.92 -4.01
CA GLY A 389 24.21 -36.18 -3.97
C GLY A 389 24.38 -35.28 -2.77
N LEU A 390 25.52 -34.57 -2.78
CA LEU A 390 25.93 -33.62 -1.77
C LEU A 390 26.24 -32.24 -2.37
N VAL A 391 25.82 -31.20 -1.68
CA VAL A 391 26.24 -29.81 -1.88
C VAL A 391 26.74 -29.21 -0.56
N PRO A 392 27.60 -28.18 -0.60
CA PRO A 392 28.11 -27.54 0.62
C PRO A 392 27.02 -26.92 1.50
N CYS A 393 25.96 -26.39 0.89
CA CYS A 393 24.76 -25.85 1.52
C CYS A 393 23.65 -25.67 0.48
N GLY A 394 22.42 -25.42 0.93
CA GLY A 394 21.29 -25.07 0.06
C GLY A 394 20.67 -26.23 -0.71
N ALA A 395 20.82 -27.46 -0.23
CA ALA A 395 20.12 -28.61 -0.82
C ALA A 395 18.59 -28.49 -0.68
N ALA A 396 18.09 -27.79 0.35
CA ALA A 396 16.69 -27.42 0.49
C ALA A 396 16.34 -26.27 -0.47
N SER A 397 16.38 -26.60 -1.77
CA SER A 397 16.07 -25.72 -2.89
C SER A 397 15.28 -26.48 -3.94
N SER A 398 14.67 -25.76 -4.87
CA SER A 398 14.00 -26.35 -6.05
C SER A 398 14.97 -27.01 -7.04
N VAL A 399 16.14 -26.40 -7.25
CA VAL A 399 17.20 -26.86 -8.15
C VAL A 399 18.54 -26.64 -7.47
N VAL A 400 19.48 -27.57 -7.69
CA VAL A 400 20.89 -27.38 -7.29
C VAL A 400 21.81 -27.65 -8.47
N HIS A 401 22.97 -26.99 -8.47
CA HIS A 401 24.06 -27.30 -9.39
C HIS A 401 25.11 -28.11 -8.64
N ALA A 402 25.01 -29.44 -8.76
CA ALA A 402 25.87 -30.36 -8.03
C ALA A 402 27.13 -30.71 -8.83
N ARG A 403 28.25 -30.88 -8.13
CA ARG A 403 29.49 -31.35 -8.75
C ARG A 403 29.33 -32.82 -9.15
N PRO A 404 29.71 -33.24 -10.37
CA PRO A 404 29.59 -34.63 -10.81
C PRO A 404 30.25 -35.63 -9.84
N GLU A 405 31.34 -35.23 -9.17
CA GLU A 405 32.08 -36.07 -8.23
C GLU A 405 31.32 -36.34 -6.92
N LEU A 406 30.27 -35.56 -6.65
CA LEU A 406 29.38 -35.67 -5.49
C LEU A 406 27.96 -36.09 -5.87
N LEU A 407 27.82 -36.72 -7.05
CA LEU A 407 26.57 -37.29 -7.54
C LEU A 407 26.71 -38.81 -7.70
N TRP A 408 25.69 -39.52 -7.24
CA TRP A 408 25.58 -40.96 -7.38
C TRP A 408 24.23 -41.34 -8.00
N PRO A 409 24.18 -42.32 -8.91
CA PRO A 409 22.92 -42.81 -9.44
C PRO A 409 22.11 -43.49 -8.33
N VAL A 410 20.80 -43.24 -8.30
CA VAL A 410 19.91 -43.89 -7.34
C VAL A 410 19.61 -45.32 -7.82
N PRO A 411 19.83 -46.35 -6.98
CA PRO A 411 19.46 -47.72 -7.32
C PRO A 411 18.00 -47.86 -7.74
N ALA A 412 17.72 -48.71 -8.72
CA ALA A 412 16.37 -48.88 -9.27
C ALA A 412 15.33 -49.31 -8.23
N HIS A 413 15.76 -50.01 -7.18
CA HIS A 413 14.91 -50.50 -6.09
C HIS A 413 14.74 -49.51 -4.92
N TRP A 414 15.40 -48.34 -4.97
CA TRP A 414 15.24 -47.29 -3.95
C TRP A 414 14.28 -46.22 -4.42
N THR A 415 13.47 -45.68 -3.51
CA THR A 415 12.72 -44.45 -3.77
C THR A 415 13.66 -43.25 -3.72
N LEU A 416 13.21 -42.08 -4.23
CA LEU A 416 14.00 -40.85 -4.06
C LEU A 416 14.07 -40.45 -2.57
N GLU A 417 13.00 -40.69 -1.81
CA GLU A 417 12.98 -40.45 -0.36
C GLU A 417 14.06 -41.26 0.36
N ASP A 418 14.14 -42.57 0.11
CA ASP A 418 15.19 -43.44 0.69
C ASP A 418 16.59 -42.95 0.30
N ALA A 419 16.76 -42.62 -0.98
CA ALA A 419 18.03 -42.19 -1.53
C ALA A 419 18.56 -40.88 -0.91
N ALA A 420 17.68 -39.97 -0.49
CA ALA A 420 18.09 -38.72 0.13
C ALA A 420 18.75 -38.91 1.51
N THR A 421 18.53 -40.06 2.18
CA THR A 421 19.06 -40.34 3.53
C THR A 421 20.50 -40.84 3.54
N VAL A 422 21.07 -41.13 2.36
CA VAL A 422 22.34 -41.87 2.22
C VAL A 422 23.57 -40.97 2.09
N PRO A 423 23.60 -39.93 1.23
CA PRO A 423 24.84 -39.26 0.84
C PRO A 423 25.65 -38.72 2.03
N LEU A 424 25.03 -37.93 2.91
CA LEU A 424 25.76 -37.28 3.99
C LEU A 424 26.12 -38.27 5.12
N ALA A 425 25.19 -39.15 5.48
CA ALA A 425 25.39 -40.13 6.54
C ALA A 425 26.55 -41.08 6.23
N TYR A 426 26.60 -41.61 5.00
CA TYR A 426 27.67 -42.51 4.58
C TYR A 426 28.99 -41.78 4.30
N ALA A 427 28.94 -40.55 3.78
CA ALA A 427 30.15 -39.74 3.66
C ALA A 427 30.80 -39.51 5.02
N HIS A 428 30.01 -39.17 6.05
CA HIS A 428 30.52 -39.07 7.42
C HIS A 428 31.06 -40.41 7.93
N ALA A 429 30.34 -41.52 7.74
CA ALA A 429 30.79 -42.82 8.26
C ALA A 429 32.08 -43.35 7.62
N LEU A 430 32.37 -42.98 6.37
CA LEU A 430 33.53 -43.47 5.62
C LEU A 430 34.75 -42.54 5.70
N TYR A 431 34.54 -41.23 5.88
CA TYR A 431 35.62 -40.23 5.86
C TYR A 431 35.91 -39.57 7.21
N CYS A 432 34.99 -39.64 8.17
CA CYS A 432 35.19 -39.16 9.54
C CYS A 432 35.42 -40.33 10.49
#